data_AF-A0A3D0D3P6-F1
#
_entry.id   AF-A0A3D0D3P6-F1
#
_cell.length_a   1.000
_cell.length_b   1.000
_cell.length_c   1.000
_cell.angle_alpha   90.00
_cell.angle_beta   90.00
_cell.angle_gamma   90.00
#
_symmetry.space_group_name_H-M   'P 1'
#
loop_
_entity.id
_entity.type
_entity.pdbx_description
1 polymer ?
#
loop_
_entity_poly.entity_id
_entity_poly.type
_entity_poly.pdbx_seq_one_letter_code
_entity_poly.pdbx_strand_id
1 'polypeptide(L)'
;MIVRRLIVVLLVVVLALVALPLGVLAQGSGVIRGQVVMGTAGASLPDDLKVELLFLPNGQGPPQTRTAPVDASGAFRFEEVDPAPQHRYLVRVTYAGQTYFSQGGGSNTSEGPFVLGFKAGQSEIVAPLTIYETTNDTSALTMRRIHYILDERGGQWVVAALYTVENGLDRVVVPASGTGLRIPLPPQAINISFPDQATESAAKVESDGILLSQTFAPGEHDVIFTYQMPYNPPDQRLSLPLGYPAESVIVLIPELGQQTTVSGFADEGQRDVQGRSFRIFSGAQVPPDQPVDLAFAQLPPPSPASTAGAVEGAAPTATPGPGLDAWPWWVPLALVAMVVVALAAYLWQRPAPTALEERMALRRRRDALILHLADLDDRFEAGEIGPTAYQRQRQAAKRELLDIMRRLGSQGELQPST
;
A
#
# COMPACT_ATOMS: atom_id res chain seq x y z
N MET A 1 -17.60 -30.86 66.17
CA MET A 1 -18.60 -29.80 65.88
C MET A 1 -18.01 -28.56 65.19
N ILE A 2 -16.75 -28.20 65.43
CA ILE A 2 -16.11 -26.99 64.88
C ILE A 2 -15.81 -27.10 63.36
N VAL A 3 -15.37 -28.28 62.89
CA VAL A 3 -15.03 -28.52 61.48
C VAL A 3 -16.24 -28.40 60.55
N ARG A 4 -17.44 -28.78 61.02
CA ARG A 4 -18.68 -28.72 60.24
C ARG A 4 -19.22 -27.29 60.10
N ARG A 5 -18.89 -26.39 61.04
CA ARG A 5 -19.21 -24.95 60.94
C ARG A 5 -18.23 -24.21 60.03
N LEU A 6 -16.97 -24.62 59.97
CA LEU A 6 -15.98 -24.03 59.06
C LEU A 6 -16.28 -24.33 57.59
N ILE A 7 -16.73 -25.56 57.27
CA ILE A 7 -17.08 -25.95 55.90
C ILE A 7 -18.31 -25.20 55.40
N VAL A 8 -19.31 -24.95 56.26
CA VAL A 8 -20.52 -24.20 55.86
C VAL A 8 -20.22 -22.71 55.66
N VAL A 9 -19.34 -22.11 56.47
CA VAL A 9 -18.91 -20.72 56.27
C VAL A 9 -18.05 -20.58 55.00
N LEU A 10 -17.16 -21.54 54.73
CA LEU A 10 -16.36 -21.55 53.50
C LEU A 10 -17.24 -21.74 52.24
N LEU A 11 -18.28 -22.57 52.31
CA LEU A 11 -19.21 -22.80 51.20
C LEU A 11 -20.08 -21.55 50.92
N VAL A 12 -20.49 -20.81 51.95
CA VAL A 12 -21.27 -19.56 51.78
C VAL A 12 -20.41 -18.43 51.23
N VAL A 13 -19.12 -18.36 51.59
CA VAL A 13 -18.18 -17.37 51.02
C VAL A 13 -17.84 -17.69 49.56
N VAL A 14 -17.71 -18.97 49.21
CA VAL A 14 -17.49 -19.39 47.81
C VAL A 14 -18.75 -19.22 46.96
N LEU A 15 -19.96 -19.45 47.51
CA LEU A 15 -21.21 -19.23 46.78
C LEU A 15 -21.54 -17.72 46.63
N ALA A 16 -21.12 -16.89 47.59
CA ALA A 16 -21.24 -15.43 47.49
C ALA A 16 -20.23 -14.80 46.52
N LEU A 17 -19.11 -15.48 46.22
CA LEU A 17 -18.15 -15.03 45.19
C LEU A 17 -18.57 -15.37 43.75
N VAL A 18 -19.51 -16.28 43.56
CA VAL A 18 -20.00 -16.71 42.22
C VAL A 18 -21.24 -15.91 41.78
N ALA A 19 -21.83 -15.11 42.69
CA ALA A 19 -22.99 -14.28 42.41
C ALA A 19 -22.65 -12.78 42.19
N LEU A 20 -21.44 -12.47 41.72
CA LEU A 20 -21.23 -11.20 41.04
C LEU A 20 -21.83 -11.34 39.65
N PRO A 21 -22.87 -10.57 39.26
CA PRO A 21 -23.16 -10.43 37.86
C PRO A 21 -21.90 -9.82 37.25
N LEU A 22 -21.14 -10.61 36.48
CA LEU A 22 -20.27 -10.09 35.45
C LEU A 22 -21.18 -9.51 34.36
N GLY A 23 -21.89 -8.44 34.71
CA GLY A 23 -22.27 -7.43 33.76
C GLY A 23 -20.96 -6.87 33.25
N VAL A 24 -20.45 -7.48 32.18
CA VAL A 24 -19.61 -6.77 31.24
C VAL A 24 -20.48 -5.64 30.71
N LEU A 25 -20.54 -4.54 31.45
CA LEU A 25 -20.88 -3.26 30.87
C LEU A 25 -19.74 -3.01 29.88
N ALA A 26 -19.98 -3.32 28.61
CA ALA A 26 -19.31 -2.60 27.55
C ALA A 26 -19.55 -1.12 27.85
N GLN A 27 -18.57 -0.45 28.46
CA GLN A 27 -18.65 0.98 28.73
C GLN A 27 -18.41 1.70 27.40
N GLY A 28 -19.35 1.58 26.47
CA GLY A 28 -19.44 2.47 25.33
C GLY A 28 -19.87 3.85 25.82
N SER A 29 -18.90 4.68 26.21
CA SER A 29 -19.11 6.11 26.46
C SER A 29 -18.46 6.98 25.38
N GLY A 30 -17.89 6.34 24.36
CA GLY A 30 -17.33 7.00 23.19
C GLY A 30 -18.42 7.58 22.29
N VAL A 31 -18.12 8.72 21.69
CA VAL A 31 -18.98 9.38 20.71
C VAL A 31 -18.18 9.64 19.44
N ILE A 32 -18.74 9.26 18.30
CA ILE A 32 -18.22 9.68 16.99
C ILE A 32 -19.26 10.59 16.36
N ARG A 33 -18.90 11.84 16.10
CA ARG A 33 -19.79 12.80 15.44
C ARG A 33 -19.11 13.48 14.27
N GLY A 34 -19.88 14.10 13.39
CA GLY A 34 -19.32 14.90 12.32
C GLY A 34 -20.39 15.69 11.60
N GLN A 35 -19.93 16.38 10.56
CA GLN A 35 -20.78 17.11 9.64
C GLN A 35 -20.46 16.61 8.23
N VAL A 36 -21.50 16.26 7.49
CA VAL A 36 -21.45 16.05 6.05
C VAL A 36 -21.64 17.41 5.39
N VAL A 37 -20.73 17.77 4.49
CA VAL A 37 -20.81 18.98 3.68
C VAL A 37 -20.81 18.65 2.20
N MET A 38 -21.57 19.42 1.42
CA MET A 38 -21.55 19.35 -0.04
C MET A 38 -20.38 20.20 -0.54
N GLY A 39 -19.39 19.55 -1.15
CA GLY A 39 -18.20 20.19 -1.70
C GLY A 39 -18.39 20.79 -3.09
N THR A 40 -19.49 20.45 -3.78
CA THR A 40 -19.85 21.03 -5.08
C THR A 40 -20.62 22.33 -4.90
N ALA A 41 -20.15 23.41 -5.52
CA ALA A 41 -20.78 24.72 -5.44
C ALA A 41 -22.19 24.69 -6.05
N GLY A 42 -23.14 25.30 -5.33
CA GLY A 42 -24.54 25.38 -5.75
C GLY A 42 -25.35 24.09 -5.60
N ALA A 43 -24.74 22.99 -5.16
CA ALA A 43 -25.45 21.76 -4.79
C ALA A 43 -25.85 21.77 -3.31
N SER A 44 -26.91 21.02 -2.98
CA SER A 44 -27.41 20.85 -1.62
C SER A 44 -27.26 19.40 -1.16
N LEU A 45 -27.18 19.17 0.14
CA LEU A 45 -27.22 17.82 0.70
C LEU A 45 -28.58 17.15 0.39
N PRO A 46 -28.62 15.84 0.11
CA PRO A 46 -29.86 15.08 0.03
C PRO A 46 -30.54 14.96 1.41
N ASP A 47 -31.87 15.02 1.43
CA ASP A 47 -32.68 14.98 2.66
C ASP A 47 -32.65 13.63 3.40
N ASP A 48 -32.30 12.54 2.71
CA ASP A 48 -32.35 11.17 3.22
C ASP A 48 -30.97 10.52 3.40
N LEU A 49 -29.93 11.36 3.47
CA LEU A 49 -28.55 10.90 3.59
C LEU A 49 -28.33 10.14 4.90
N LYS A 50 -27.66 8.99 4.81
CA LYS A 50 -27.29 8.15 5.95
C LYS A 50 -25.79 7.95 5.99
N VAL A 51 -25.21 8.18 7.15
CA VAL A 51 -23.81 7.87 7.42
C VAL A 51 -23.71 6.48 8.02
N GLU A 52 -22.70 5.74 7.58
CA GLU A 52 -22.35 4.41 8.09
C GLU A 52 -21.10 4.50 8.97
N LEU A 53 -21.16 3.88 10.14
CA LEU A 53 -20.02 3.60 11.00
C LEU A 53 -19.68 2.12 10.90
N LEU A 54 -18.51 1.82 10.33
CA LEU A 54 -17.95 0.49 10.27
C LEU A 54 -17.03 0.30 11.48
N PHE A 55 -17.39 -0.60 12.37
CA PHE A 55 -16.64 -0.94 13.56
C PHE A 55 -15.84 -2.23 13.35
N LEU A 56 -14.52 -2.16 13.52
CA LEU A 56 -13.61 -3.30 13.48
C LEU A 56 -13.09 -3.58 14.90
N PRO A 57 -13.63 -4.60 15.58
CA PRO A 57 -13.13 -5.02 16.88
C PRO A 57 -11.63 -5.38 16.80
N ASN A 58 -10.79 -4.80 17.66
CA ASN A 58 -9.34 -5.01 17.67
C ASN A 58 -8.64 -4.78 16.30
N GLY A 59 -9.27 -4.01 15.39
CA GLY A 59 -8.79 -3.79 14.04
C GLY A 59 -8.82 -5.01 13.11
N GLN A 60 -9.54 -6.07 13.48
CA GLN A 60 -9.55 -7.33 12.73
C GLN A 60 -10.98 -7.85 12.49
N GLY A 61 -11.11 -8.67 11.44
CA GLY A 61 -12.37 -9.34 11.09
C GLY A 61 -13.35 -8.46 10.31
N PRO A 62 -14.53 -9.00 9.96
CA PRO A 62 -15.55 -8.26 9.23
C PRO A 62 -16.08 -7.10 10.08
N PRO A 63 -16.29 -5.91 9.49
CA PRO A 63 -16.80 -4.77 10.23
C PRO A 63 -18.27 -4.99 10.63
N GLN A 64 -18.62 -4.50 11.80
CA GLN A 64 -20.01 -4.32 12.20
C GLN A 64 -20.47 -2.93 11.76
N THR A 65 -21.53 -2.86 10.96
CA THR A 65 -22.02 -1.59 10.43
C THR A 65 -23.18 -1.05 11.27
N ARG A 66 -23.07 0.22 11.69
CA ARG A 66 -24.14 1.01 12.27
C ARG A 66 -24.49 2.15 11.31
N THR A 67 -25.73 2.60 11.31
CA THR A 67 -26.18 3.75 10.50
C THR A 67 -26.72 4.87 11.38
N ALA A 68 -26.51 6.11 10.97
CA ALA A 68 -27.10 7.29 11.57
C ALA A 68 -27.68 8.19 10.47
N PRO A 69 -28.86 8.80 10.68
CA PRO A 69 -29.37 9.81 9.77
C PRO A 69 -28.50 11.07 9.85
N VAL A 70 -28.44 11.79 8.73
CA VAL A 70 -27.87 13.14 8.67
C VAL A 70 -29.03 14.12 8.81
N ASP A 71 -28.89 15.12 9.69
CA ASP A 71 -29.92 16.15 9.85
C ASP A 71 -29.83 17.25 8.79
N ALA A 72 -30.78 18.20 8.81
CA ALA A 72 -30.84 19.30 7.85
C ALA A 72 -29.61 20.24 7.89
N SER A 73 -28.81 20.20 8.96
CA SER A 73 -27.55 20.94 9.07
C SER A 73 -26.34 20.13 8.56
N GLY A 74 -26.55 18.90 8.12
CA GLY A 74 -25.50 17.97 7.74
C GLY A 74 -24.90 17.21 8.92
N ALA A 75 -25.41 17.38 10.14
CA ALA A 75 -24.79 16.76 11.31
C ALA A 75 -25.22 15.29 11.47
N PHE A 76 -24.29 14.47 11.95
CA PHE A 76 -24.54 13.08 12.31
C PHE A 76 -23.82 12.73 13.62
N ARG A 77 -24.31 11.68 14.30
CA ARG A 77 -23.77 11.25 15.58
C ARG A 77 -23.97 9.76 15.81
N PHE A 78 -22.92 9.10 16.29
CA PHE A 78 -22.92 7.76 16.83
C PHE A 78 -22.57 7.82 18.31
N GLU A 79 -23.47 7.30 19.15
CA GLU A 79 -23.28 7.18 20.59
C GLU A 79 -22.94 5.75 20.98
N GLU A 80 -22.57 5.54 22.24
CA GLU A 80 -22.26 4.22 22.79
C GLU A 80 -21.20 3.47 21.98
N VAL A 81 -20.20 4.20 21.49
CA VAL A 81 -19.05 3.64 20.80
C VAL A 81 -18.03 3.19 21.84
N ASP A 82 -17.46 1.99 21.67
CA ASP A 82 -16.42 1.49 22.57
C ASP A 82 -15.11 2.31 22.37
N PRO A 83 -14.68 3.11 23.36
CA PRO A 83 -13.52 3.96 23.19
C PRO A 83 -12.18 3.21 23.39
N ALA A 84 -12.19 1.87 23.46
CA ALA A 84 -10.95 1.14 23.71
C ALA A 84 -9.92 1.34 22.57
N PRO A 85 -8.64 1.69 22.87
CA PRO A 85 -7.67 2.11 21.85
C PRO A 85 -7.30 1.07 20.79
N GLN A 86 -7.60 -0.21 21.03
CA GLN A 86 -7.39 -1.29 20.07
C GLN A 86 -8.46 -1.34 18.97
N HIS A 87 -9.61 -0.69 19.17
CA HIS A 87 -10.68 -0.66 18.20
C HIS A 87 -10.38 0.29 17.04
N ARG A 88 -10.94 -0.05 15.88
CA ARG A 88 -10.88 0.77 14.67
C ARG A 88 -12.26 1.03 14.13
N TYR A 89 -12.43 2.22 13.59
CA TYR A 89 -13.68 2.71 13.05
C TYR A 89 -13.44 3.35 11.69
N LEU A 90 -14.36 3.17 10.76
CA LEU A 90 -14.43 3.96 9.55
C LEU A 90 -15.81 4.60 9.49
N VAL A 91 -15.85 5.88 9.15
CA VAL A 91 -17.09 6.58 8.89
C VAL A 91 -17.18 6.83 7.40
N ARG A 92 -18.28 6.43 6.77
CA ARG A 92 -18.49 6.61 5.34
C ARG A 92 -19.91 7.02 5.00
N VAL A 93 -20.06 7.59 3.82
CA VAL A 93 -21.36 7.86 3.21
C VAL A 93 -21.30 7.47 1.74
N THR A 94 -22.36 6.84 1.25
CA THR A 94 -22.50 6.53 -0.17
C THR A 94 -23.41 7.57 -0.81
N TYR A 95 -22.90 8.29 -1.80
CA TYR A 95 -23.63 9.32 -2.52
C TYR A 95 -23.29 9.28 -4.01
N ALA A 96 -24.30 9.40 -4.89
CA ALA A 96 -24.13 9.33 -6.35
C ALA A 96 -23.30 8.13 -6.84
N GLY A 97 -23.45 6.97 -6.17
CA GLY A 97 -22.70 5.74 -6.48
C GLY A 97 -21.23 5.74 -6.03
N GLN A 98 -20.76 6.81 -5.39
CA GLN A 98 -19.41 6.93 -4.82
C GLN A 98 -19.44 6.74 -3.31
N THR A 99 -18.36 6.17 -2.76
CA THR A 99 -18.18 6.03 -1.32
C THR A 99 -17.20 7.08 -0.82
N TYR A 100 -17.64 7.93 0.09
CA TYR A 100 -16.84 8.96 0.73
C TYR A 100 -16.51 8.57 2.16
N PHE A 101 -15.27 8.74 2.58
CA PHE A 101 -14.81 8.41 3.92
C PHE A 101 -14.50 9.68 4.71
N SER A 102 -14.70 9.64 6.03
CA SER A 102 -14.41 10.79 6.88
C SER A 102 -12.93 11.10 6.88
N GLN A 103 -12.61 12.38 6.73
CA GLN A 103 -11.25 12.87 6.94
C GLN A 103 -11.04 13.07 8.45
N GLY A 104 -9.88 12.71 9.00
CA GLY A 104 -9.62 12.91 10.43
C GLY A 104 -9.30 11.64 11.23
N GLY A 105 -8.99 10.52 10.57
CA GLY A 105 -8.11 9.54 11.19
C GLY A 105 -6.80 10.25 11.48
N GLY A 106 -6.38 10.27 12.75
CA GLY A 106 -5.19 11.02 13.17
C GLY A 106 -4.07 10.83 12.15
N SER A 107 -3.54 11.94 11.63
CA SER A 107 -2.77 12.06 10.39
C SER A 107 -1.45 11.26 10.30
N ASN A 108 -1.18 10.31 11.20
CA ASN A 108 0.12 9.67 11.34
C ASN A 108 0.01 8.16 11.70
N THR A 109 -1.16 7.52 11.57
CA THR A 109 -1.26 6.06 11.77
C THR A 109 -0.89 5.30 10.49
N SER A 110 -0.07 4.27 10.62
CA SER A 110 0.32 3.29 9.58
C SER A 110 -0.86 2.49 8.98
N GLU A 111 -2.09 2.87 9.30
CA GLU A 111 -3.34 2.17 8.98
C GLU A 111 -4.18 2.91 7.94
N GLY A 112 -3.69 4.05 7.42
CA GLY A 112 -4.32 4.82 6.36
C GLY A 112 -5.15 6.02 6.87
N PRO A 113 -5.44 7.01 6.00
CA PRO A 113 -5.97 8.32 6.39
C PRO A 113 -7.43 8.32 6.86
N PHE A 114 -8.14 7.19 6.68
CA PHE A 114 -9.59 7.08 6.91
C PHE A 114 -9.97 6.24 8.13
N VAL A 115 -8.98 5.62 8.79
CA VAL A 115 -9.20 4.76 9.96
C VAL A 115 -9.15 5.61 11.23
N LEU A 116 -10.23 5.59 11.99
CA LEU A 116 -10.39 6.29 13.25
C LEU A 116 -10.13 5.33 14.43
N GLY A 117 -9.53 5.85 15.49
CA GLY A 117 -9.33 5.13 16.74
C GLY A 117 -9.27 6.11 17.91
N PHE A 118 -9.84 5.73 19.04
CA PHE A 118 -9.78 6.54 20.25
C PHE A 118 -8.38 6.48 20.85
N LYS A 119 -7.84 7.65 21.21
CA LYS A 119 -6.64 7.74 22.06
C LYS A 119 -7.02 7.41 23.50
N ALA A 120 -6.04 7.01 24.32
CA ALA A 120 -6.28 6.77 25.74
C ALA A 120 -6.87 8.03 26.42
N GLY A 121 -8.04 7.89 27.05
CA GLY A 121 -8.77 8.99 27.69
C GLY A 121 -9.59 9.86 26.73
N GLN A 122 -9.57 9.59 25.43
CA GLN A 122 -10.45 10.24 24.46
C GLN A 122 -11.83 9.60 24.52
N SER A 123 -12.86 10.41 24.74
CA SER A 123 -14.26 9.98 24.71
C SER A 123 -14.97 10.41 23.44
N GLU A 124 -14.30 11.13 22.55
CA GLU A 124 -14.94 11.74 21.40
C GLU A 124 -14.03 11.87 20.18
N ILE A 125 -14.55 11.50 19.00
CA ILE A 125 -13.91 11.71 17.71
C ILE A 125 -14.82 12.58 16.83
N VAL A 126 -14.22 13.58 16.18
CA VAL A 126 -14.86 14.38 15.14
C VAL A 126 -14.45 13.84 13.77
N ALA A 127 -15.43 13.46 12.96
CA ALA A 127 -15.26 12.78 11.67
C ALA A 127 -15.96 13.59 10.55
N PRO A 128 -15.38 14.71 10.10
CA PRO A 128 -15.95 15.48 8.98
C PRO A 128 -15.99 14.64 7.70
N LEU A 129 -17.04 14.84 6.91
CA LEU A 129 -17.27 14.18 5.64
C LEU A 129 -17.58 15.23 4.56
N THR A 130 -16.92 15.13 3.42
CA THR A 130 -17.26 15.95 2.25
C THR A 130 -17.72 15.03 1.13
N ILE A 131 -18.92 15.27 0.61
CA ILE A 131 -19.45 14.60 -0.58
C ILE A 131 -19.46 15.57 -1.75
N TYR A 132 -19.43 15.02 -2.96
CA TYR A 132 -19.43 15.82 -4.18
C TYR A 132 -20.45 15.24 -5.18
N GLU A 133 -20.97 16.11 -6.03
CA GLU A 133 -21.61 15.68 -7.26
C GLU A 133 -20.59 15.00 -8.18
N THR A 134 -21.10 14.26 -9.16
CA THR A 134 -20.28 13.60 -10.18
C THR A 134 -20.36 14.33 -11.52
N THR A 135 -19.37 14.08 -12.37
CA THR A 135 -19.34 14.48 -13.77
C THR A 135 -18.61 13.39 -14.58
N ASN A 136 -18.92 13.25 -15.86
CA ASN A 136 -18.17 12.39 -16.78
C ASN A 136 -17.16 13.18 -17.64
N ASP A 137 -17.04 14.48 -17.40
CA ASP A 137 -16.11 15.35 -18.11
C ASP A 137 -14.67 15.14 -17.62
N THR A 138 -13.86 14.48 -18.44
CA THR A 138 -12.45 14.24 -18.17
C THR A 138 -11.54 15.38 -18.64
N SER A 139 -12.07 16.42 -19.30
CA SER A 139 -11.26 17.52 -19.85
C SER A 139 -10.61 18.39 -18.77
N ALA A 140 -11.13 18.34 -17.54
CA ALA A 140 -10.58 19.05 -16.39
C ALA A 140 -9.44 18.30 -15.67
N LEU A 141 -9.13 17.07 -16.09
CA LEU A 141 -7.99 16.33 -15.57
C LEU A 141 -6.69 16.88 -16.19
N THR A 142 -5.79 17.37 -15.35
CA THR A 142 -4.52 17.97 -15.77
C THR A 142 -3.34 17.25 -15.14
N MET A 143 -2.18 17.23 -15.80
CA MET A 143 -0.98 16.61 -15.22
C MET A 143 -0.17 17.67 -14.51
N ARG A 144 -0.08 17.56 -13.18
CA ARG A 144 0.77 18.43 -12.37
C ARG A 144 2.22 18.03 -12.53
N ARG A 145 2.49 16.73 -12.40
CA ARG A 145 3.86 16.23 -12.32
C ARG A 145 3.99 14.84 -12.89
N ILE A 146 5.08 14.60 -13.61
CA ILE A 146 5.44 13.30 -14.15
C ILE A 146 6.85 12.95 -13.67
N HIS A 147 7.02 11.77 -13.09
CA HIS A 147 8.33 11.20 -12.81
C HIS A 147 8.54 9.94 -13.65
N TYR A 148 9.68 9.87 -14.33
CA TYR A 148 10.20 8.63 -14.88
C TYR A 148 11.44 8.21 -14.11
N ILE A 149 11.45 6.99 -13.61
CA ILE A 149 12.59 6.39 -12.92
C ILE A 149 13.00 5.17 -13.74
N LEU A 150 14.17 5.23 -14.35
CA LEU A 150 14.73 4.12 -15.12
C LEU A 150 15.61 3.27 -14.19
N ASP A 151 15.68 1.98 -14.47
CA ASP A 151 16.61 1.04 -13.84
C ASP A 151 17.02 0.00 -14.89
N GLU A 152 18.24 -0.53 -14.82
CA GLU A 152 18.67 -1.65 -15.67
C GLU A 152 18.55 -2.94 -14.86
N ARG A 153 17.77 -3.91 -15.36
CA ARG A 153 17.64 -5.23 -14.73
C ARG A 153 17.63 -6.33 -15.77
N GLY A 154 18.66 -7.18 -15.72
CA GLY A 154 18.71 -8.40 -16.54
C GLY A 154 18.71 -8.11 -18.04
N GLY A 155 19.30 -6.99 -18.45
CA GLY A 155 19.35 -6.56 -19.85
C GLY A 155 18.05 -5.99 -20.37
N GLN A 156 17.25 -5.35 -19.50
CA GLN A 156 16.09 -4.56 -19.87
C GLN A 156 16.09 -3.26 -19.08
N TRP A 157 15.57 -2.19 -19.69
CA TRP A 157 15.17 -1.00 -18.95
C TRP A 157 13.86 -1.31 -18.24
N VAL A 158 13.82 -1.15 -16.92
CA VAL A 158 12.60 -1.10 -16.13
C VAL A 158 12.30 0.36 -15.87
N VAL A 159 11.17 0.85 -16.35
CA VAL A 159 10.72 2.23 -16.14
C VAL A 159 9.56 2.23 -15.18
N ALA A 160 9.70 2.94 -14.06
CA ALA A 160 8.58 3.33 -13.22
C ALA A 160 8.12 4.73 -13.63
N ALA A 161 6.84 4.86 -13.99
CA ALA A 161 6.21 6.11 -14.32
C ALA A 161 5.20 6.47 -13.23
N LEU A 162 5.31 7.69 -12.70
CA LEU A 162 4.42 8.26 -11.68
C LEU A 162 3.83 9.55 -12.24
N TYR A 163 2.52 9.57 -12.43
CA TYR A 163 1.74 10.72 -12.88
C TYR A 163 0.91 11.25 -11.73
N THR A 164 1.13 12.52 -11.35
CA THR A 164 0.25 13.24 -10.44
C THR A 164 -0.81 13.95 -11.29
N VAL A 165 -2.01 13.39 -11.27
CA VAL A 165 -3.21 13.87 -11.97
C VAL A 165 -3.97 14.81 -11.03
N GLU A 166 -4.32 16.01 -11.47
CA GLU A 166 -5.20 16.90 -10.72
C GLU A 166 -6.58 16.96 -11.37
N ASN A 167 -7.61 16.76 -10.56
CA ASN A 167 -8.96 17.17 -10.90
C ASN A 167 -9.25 18.54 -10.27
N GLY A 168 -9.22 19.59 -11.10
CA GLY A 168 -9.47 20.98 -10.69
C GLY A 168 -10.95 21.34 -10.52
N LEU A 169 -11.87 20.40 -10.69
CA LEU A 169 -13.31 20.63 -10.49
C LEU A 169 -13.70 20.44 -9.02
N ASP A 170 -14.86 20.96 -8.66
CA ASP A 170 -15.56 20.70 -7.40
C ASP A 170 -16.49 19.47 -7.49
N ARG A 171 -16.19 18.55 -8.41
CA ARG A 171 -16.97 17.33 -8.71
C ARG A 171 -16.05 16.14 -8.85
N VAL A 172 -16.53 14.95 -8.49
CA VAL A 172 -15.83 13.70 -8.81
C VAL A 172 -15.96 13.42 -10.30
N VAL A 173 -14.84 13.27 -11.00
CA VAL A 173 -14.82 12.77 -12.37
C VAL A 173 -15.01 11.26 -12.33
N VAL A 174 -16.12 10.79 -12.89
CA VAL A 174 -16.47 9.38 -13.06
C VAL A 174 -16.51 9.12 -14.57
N PRO A 175 -15.43 8.59 -15.15
CA PRO A 175 -15.40 8.30 -16.58
C PRO A 175 -16.57 7.40 -17.00
N ALA A 176 -17.20 7.74 -18.13
CA ALA A 176 -18.17 6.84 -18.75
C ALA A 176 -17.45 5.58 -19.26
N SER A 177 -18.20 4.49 -19.47
CA SER A 177 -17.64 3.24 -19.99
C SER A 177 -16.87 3.46 -21.30
N GLY A 178 -15.62 2.99 -21.36
CA GLY A 178 -14.74 3.16 -22.53
C GLY A 178 -14.12 4.57 -22.67
N THR A 179 -14.32 5.44 -21.70
CA THR A 179 -13.68 6.77 -21.59
C THR A 179 -12.79 6.82 -20.35
N GLY A 180 -11.96 7.86 -20.23
CA GLY A 180 -11.06 8.00 -19.09
C GLY A 180 -9.78 8.74 -19.43
N LEU A 181 -8.83 8.67 -18.51
CA LEU A 181 -7.50 9.22 -18.69
C LEU A 181 -6.69 8.28 -19.59
N ARG A 182 -6.20 8.77 -20.73
CA ARG A 182 -5.35 8.00 -21.65
C ARG A 182 -3.90 8.37 -21.44
N ILE A 183 -3.09 7.46 -20.91
CA ILE A 183 -1.66 7.66 -20.72
C ILE A 183 -0.92 6.93 -21.86
N PRO A 184 -0.17 7.62 -22.73
CA PRO A 184 0.53 6.97 -23.82
C PRO A 184 1.67 6.09 -23.30
N LEU A 185 1.98 5.04 -24.04
CA LEU A 185 3.14 4.17 -23.77
C LEU A 185 4.14 4.26 -24.92
N PRO A 186 5.46 4.14 -24.64
CA PRO A 186 6.44 3.92 -25.68
C PRO A 186 6.09 2.69 -26.53
N PRO A 187 6.30 2.68 -27.85
CA PRO A 187 5.96 1.54 -28.72
C PRO A 187 6.66 0.21 -28.36
N GLN A 188 7.76 0.28 -27.61
CA GLN A 188 8.55 -0.88 -27.18
C GLN A 188 8.23 -1.33 -25.74
N ALA A 189 7.24 -0.70 -25.10
CA ALA A 189 6.85 -1.01 -23.74
C ALA A 189 6.18 -2.39 -23.67
N ILE A 190 6.68 -3.25 -22.79
CA ILE A 190 6.13 -4.58 -22.50
C ILE A 190 6.03 -4.78 -20.99
N ASN A 191 5.35 -5.84 -20.55
CA ASN A 191 5.24 -6.23 -19.14
C ASN A 191 4.75 -5.08 -18.23
N ILE A 192 3.68 -4.41 -18.64
CA ILE A 192 3.05 -3.33 -17.86
C ILE A 192 2.51 -3.93 -16.55
N SER A 193 2.82 -3.29 -15.43
CA SER A 193 2.38 -3.71 -14.09
C SER A 193 2.05 -2.51 -13.22
N PHE A 194 1.02 -2.65 -12.39
CA PHE A 194 0.55 -1.63 -11.46
C PHE A 194 0.84 -2.10 -10.03
N PRO A 195 1.48 -1.28 -9.19
CA PRO A 195 1.66 -1.61 -7.77
C PRO A 195 0.33 -1.63 -6.98
N ASP A 196 -0.62 -0.81 -7.40
CA ASP A 196 -1.93 -0.67 -6.78
C ASP A 196 -3.00 -1.46 -7.55
N GLN A 197 -3.70 -2.35 -6.85
CA GLN A 197 -4.69 -3.25 -7.44
C GLN A 197 -5.94 -2.50 -7.93
N ALA A 198 -6.31 -1.39 -7.30
CA ALA A 198 -7.48 -0.62 -7.70
C ALA A 198 -7.22 0.07 -9.06
N THR A 199 -6.03 0.64 -9.23
CA THR A 199 -5.55 1.21 -10.49
C THR A 199 -5.47 0.12 -11.57
N GLU A 200 -4.90 -1.04 -11.25
CA GLU A 200 -4.82 -2.20 -12.18
C GLU A 200 -6.21 -2.61 -12.69
N SER A 201 -7.17 -2.72 -11.77
CA SER A 201 -8.55 -3.13 -12.09
C SER A 201 -9.29 -2.10 -12.95
N ALA A 202 -8.88 -0.83 -12.88
CA ALA A 202 -9.44 0.26 -13.67
C ALA A 202 -8.67 0.53 -14.98
N ALA A 203 -7.56 -0.17 -15.20
CA ALA A 203 -6.70 0.01 -16.36
C ALA A 203 -7.06 -0.96 -17.49
N LYS A 204 -7.14 -0.42 -18.71
CA LYS A 204 -7.14 -1.20 -19.94
C LYS A 204 -5.87 -0.88 -20.70
N VAL A 205 -4.96 -1.84 -20.78
CA VAL A 205 -3.70 -1.72 -21.52
C VAL A 205 -3.96 -2.00 -23.00
N GLU A 206 -3.58 -1.05 -23.86
CA GLU A 206 -3.69 -1.10 -25.31
C GLU A 206 -2.30 -0.98 -25.95
N SER A 207 -2.16 -1.17 -27.26
CA SER A 207 -0.85 -1.17 -27.92
C SER A 207 -0.13 0.19 -27.91
N ASP A 208 -0.88 1.28 -27.75
CA ASP A 208 -0.43 2.66 -27.80
C ASP A 208 -0.55 3.40 -26.46
N GLY A 209 -1.07 2.74 -25.41
CA GLY A 209 -1.25 3.39 -24.11
C GLY A 209 -2.05 2.59 -23.09
N ILE A 210 -2.41 3.28 -22.01
CA ILE A 210 -3.24 2.80 -20.92
C ILE A 210 -4.48 3.69 -20.85
N LEU A 211 -5.66 3.11 -20.95
CA LEU A 211 -6.92 3.79 -20.63
C LEU A 211 -7.29 3.52 -19.18
N LEU A 212 -7.25 4.55 -18.34
CA LEU A 212 -7.65 4.49 -16.93
C LEU A 212 -9.07 5.00 -16.75
N SER A 213 -9.97 4.10 -16.35
CA SER A 213 -11.39 4.39 -16.09
C SER A 213 -11.70 4.58 -14.61
N GLN A 214 -10.67 4.85 -13.79
CA GLN A 214 -10.85 5.11 -12.35
C GLN A 214 -11.54 6.45 -12.09
N THR A 215 -12.10 6.59 -10.89
CA THR A 215 -12.70 7.86 -10.47
C THR A 215 -11.64 8.81 -9.91
N PHE A 216 -11.78 10.10 -10.18
CA PHE A 216 -10.88 11.14 -9.69
C PHE A 216 -11.68 12.13 -8.86
N ALA A 217 -11.53 12.08 -7.54
CA ALA A 217 -12.12 13.09 -6.66
C ALA A 217 -11.46 14.47 -6.88
N PRO A 218 -12.05 15.58 -6.42
CA PRO A 218 -11.36 16.86 -6.44
C PRO A 218 -9.98 16.80 -5.76
N GLY A 219 -8.97 17.41 -6.38
CA GLY A 219 -7.58 17.42 -5.92
C GLY A 219 -6.64 16.48 -6.69
N GLU A 220 -5.48 16.20 -6.09
CA GLU A 220 -4.39 15.42 -6.71
C GLU A 220 -4.53 13.91 -6.46
N HIS A 221 -4.19 13.12 -7.48
CA HIS A 221 -4.17 11.65 -7.47
C HIS A 221 -2.89 11.14 -8.12
N ASP A 222 -2.21 10.21 -7.48
CA ASP A 222 -1.04 9.57 -8.04
C ASP A 222 -1.41 8.29 -8.79
N VAL A 223 -0.93 8.18 -10.02
CA VAL A 223 -1.03 7.00 -10.86
C VAL A 223 0.37 6.45 -11.09
N ILE A 224 0.60 5.23 -10.63
CA ILE A 224 1.91 4.56 -10.74
C ILE A 224 1.76 3.30 -11.57
N PHE A 225 2.66 3.14 -12.54
CA PHE A 225 2.82 1.89 -13.26
C PHE A 225 4.28 1.70 -13.65
N THR A 226 4.64 0.45 -13.93
CA THR A 226 5.96 0.08 -14.43
C THR A 226 5.83 -0.64 -15.76
N TYR A 227 6.84 -0.52 -16.61
CA TYR A 227 6.94 -1.27 -17.86
C TYR A 227 8.41 -1.53 -18.19
N GLN A 228 8.65 -2.46 -19.11
CA GLN A 228 9.98 -2.82 -19.57
C GLN A 228 10.20 -2.35 -21.00
N MET A 229 11.43 -1.97 -21.32
CA MET A 229 11.87 -1.67 -22.68
C MET A 229 13.21 -2.34 -22.97
N PRO A 230 13.53 -2.63 -24.25
CA PRO A 230 14.80 -3.21 -24.64
C PRO A 230 15.99 -2.37 -24.18
N TYR A 231 17.04 -3.02 -23.68
CA TYR A 231 18.34 -2.39 -23.34
C TYR A 231 19.38 -2.76 -24.41
N ASN A 232 19.80 -1.79 -25.21
CA ASN A 232 20.63 -2.02 -26.40
C ASN A 232 21.94 -1.22 -26.35
N PRO A 233 22.99 -1.71 -25.68
CA PRO A 233 24.29 -1.05 -25.65
C PRO A 233 25.01 -1.17 -27.02
N PRO A 234 26.02 -0.32 -27.30
CA PRO A 234 26.54 0.75 -26.44
C PRO A 234 25.80 2.08 -26.58
N ASP A 235 25.10 2.30 -27.69
CA ASP A 235 24.42 3.58 -27.97
C ASP A 235 22.93 3.31 -28.19
N GLN A 236 22.09 4.03 -27.46
CA GLN A 236 20.64 3.83 -27.52
C GLN A 236 19.91 5.16 -27.44
N ARG A 237 18.77 5.25 -28.12
CA ARG A 237 17.80 6.33 -27.93
C ARG A 237 16.49 5.77 -27.40
N LEU A 238 15.92 6.46 -26.42
CA LEU A 238 14.59 6.18 -25.88
C LEU A 238 13.76 7.45 -25.98
N SER A 239 12.45 7.30 -26.14
CA SER A 239 11.50 8.41 -26.15
C SER A 239 10.34 8.04 -25.24
N LEU A 240 10.13 8.83 -24.19
CA LEU A 240 9.05 8.60 -23.21
C LEU A 240 7.93 9.61 -23.48
N PRO A 241 6.73 9.17 -23.87
CA PRO A 241 5.64 10.08 -24.19
C PRO A 241 4.96 10.59 -22.92
N LEU A 242 4.64 11.89 -22.88
CA LEU A 242 3.93 12.53 -21.76
C LEU A 242 2.41 12.43 -21.90
N GLY A 243 1.89 12.67 -23.11
CA GLY A 243 0.46 12.64 -23.43
C GLY A 243 -0.35 13.86 -23.01
N TYR A 244 0.12 14.62 -22.01
CA TYR A 244 -0.52 15.82 -21.50
C TYR A 244 0.54 16.90 -21.19
N PRO A 245 0.16 18.19 -21.22
CA PRO A 245 1.01 19.23 -20.65
C PRO A 245 1.27 18.92 -19.17
N ALA A 246 2.52 19.05 -18.75
CA ALA A 246 2.93 18.80 -17.37
C ALA A 246 3.68 20.02 -16.81
N GLU A 247 3.30 20.47 -15.61
CA GLU A 247 3.98 21.61 -14.99
C GLU A 247 5.43 21.29 -14.61
N SER A 248 5.68 20.04 -14.21
CA SER A 248 7.00 19.54 -13.85
C SER A 248 7.19 18.12 -14.37
N VAL A 249 8.32 17.85 -15.00
CA VAL A 249 8.73 16.49 -15.39
C VAL A 249 10.12 16.23 -14.81
N ILE A 250 10.28 15.10 -14.11
CA ILE A 250 11.54 14.70 -13.50
C ILE A 250 11.92 13.31 -14.02
N VAL A 251 13.16 13.15 -14.44
CA VAL A 251 13.68 11.91 -14.99
C VAL A 251 14.90 11.48 -14.19
N LEU A 252 14.84 10.28 -13.61
CA LEU A 252 15.92 9.68 -12.84
C LEU A 252 16.52 8.54 -13.67
N ILE A 253 17.81 8.63 -13.93
CA ILE A 253 18.54 7.70 -14.79
C ILE A 253 19.69 7.11 -13.99
N PRO A 254 19.85 5.78 -13.93
CA PRO A 254 20.92 5.18 -13.13
C PRO A 254 22.27 5.49 -13.76
N GLU A 255 23.26 5.85 -12.94
CA GLU A 255 24.64 6.06 -13.38
C GLU A 255 25.35 4.70 -13.46
N LEU A 256 25.50 4.19 -14.67
CA LEU A 256 26.15 2.92 -15.02
C LEU A 256 27.53 3.13 -15.68
N GLY A 257 28.00 4.38 -15.77
CA GLY A 257 29.22 4.78 -16.48
C GLY A 257 29.00 5.23 -17.93
N GLN A 258 27.74 5.37 -18.34
CA GLN A 258 27.32 5.89 -19.64
C GLN A 258 27.29 7.43 -19.66
N GLN A 259 27.32 8.02 -20.86
CA GLN A 259 26.96 9.42 -21.07
C GLN A 259 25.48 9.51 -21.42
N THR A 260 24.78 10.46 -20.81
CA THR A 260 23.34 10.64 -21.02
C THR A 260 23.02 12.08 -21.38
N THR A 261 22.20 12.27 -22.41
CA THR A 261 21.63 13.56 -22.79
C THR A 261 20.11 13.44 -22.82
N VAL A 262 19.42 14.40 -22.22
CA VAL A 262 17.95 14.49 -22.25
C VAL A 262 17.56 15.82 -22.91
N SER A 263 16.89 15.75 -24.05
CA SER A 263 16.65 16.93 -24.90
C SER A 263 15.62 17.87 -24.28
N GLY A 264 15.99 19.13 -24.03
CA GLY A 264 15.09 20.14 -23.47
C GLY A 264 14.92 20.07 -21.94
N PHE A 265 15.73 19.26 -21.25
CA PHE A 265 15.72 19.12 -19.79
C PHE A 265 17.03 19.65 -19.19
N ALA A 266 16.93 20.26 -18.02
CA ALA A 266 18.09 20.68 -17.23
C ALA A 266 18.71 19.47 -16.52
N ASP A 267 20.03 19.34 -16.58
CA ASP A 267 20.78 18.35 -15.80
C ASP A 267 20.99 18.89 -14.38
N GLU A 268 20.31 18.28 -13.41
CA GLU A 268 20.37 18.63 -11.98
C GLU A 268 21.52 17.91 -11.26
N GLY A 269 22.32 17.14 -12.00
CA GLY A 269 23.44 16.38 -11.50
C GLY A 269 23.04 15.06 -10.86
N GLN A 270 24.00 14.50 -10.13
CA GLN A 270 23.93 13.16 -9.55
C GLN A 270 23.42 13.20 -8.11
N ARG A 271 22.57 12.25 -7.74
CA ARG A 271 22.13 12.01 -6.35
C ARG A 271 22.06 10.52 -6.06
N ASP A 272 22.43 10.18 -4.83
CA ASP A 272 22.28 8.82 -4.33
C ASP A 272 20.89 8.62 -3.72
N VAL A 273 20.19 7.60 -4.21
CA VAL A 273 18.87 7.18 -3.74
C VAL A 273 18.95 5.70 -3.37
N GLN A 274 18.74 5.38 -2.09
CA GLN A 274 18.77 4.00 -1.57
C GLN A 274 20.07 3.22 -1.90
N GLY A 275 21.21 3.92 -1.92
CA GLY A 275 22.52 3.31 -2.21
C GLY A 275 22.78 3.05 -3.70
N ARG A 276 21.95 3.60 -4.59
CA ARG A 276 22.15 3.63 -6.03
C ARG A 276 22.25 5.06 -6.50
N SER A 277 23.15 5.32 -7.44
CA SER A 277 23.39 6.66 -7.95
C SER A 277 22.57 6.92 -9.20
N PHE A 278 21.87 8.04 -9.20
CA PHE A 278 21.04 8.48 -10.32
C PHE A 278 21.47 9.87 -10.76
N ARG A 279 21.42 10.11 -12.06
CA ARG A 279 21.42 11.45 -12.62
C ARG A 279 19.98 11.93 -12.77
N ILE A 280 19.73 13.16 -12.36
CA ILE A 280 18.39 13.75 -12.34
C ILE A 280 18.31 14.80 -13.43
N PHE A 281 17.25 14.73 -14.23
CA PHE A 281 16.91 15.74 -15.22
C PHE A 281 15.55 16.35 -14.89
N SER A 282 15.42 17.66 -15.03
CA SER A 282 14.19 18.40 -14.73
C SER A 282 13.70 19.20 -15.93
N GLY A 283 12.39 19.24 -16.12
CA GLY A 283 11.72 20.05 -17.13
C GLY A 283 10.53 20.77 -16.49
N ALA A 284 10.32 22.04 -16.86
CA ALA A 284 9.23 22.85 -16.36
C ALA A 284 8.29 23.23 -17.52
N GLN A 285 6.98 23.17 -17.28
CA GLN A 285 5.94 23.52 -18.25
C GLN A 285 6.12 22.79 -19.59
N VAL A 286 6.28 21.46 -19.53
CA VAL A 286 6.57 20.64 -20.71
C VAL A 286 5.27 20.39 -21.48
N PRO A 287 5.20 20.72 -22.78
CA PRO A 287 4.01 20.56 -23.59
C PRO A 287 3.73 19.08 -23.93
N PRO A 288 2.47 18.70 -24.25
CA PRO A 288 2.05 17.31 -24.44
C PRO A 288 2.74 16.59 -25.61
N ASP A 289 3.14 17.34 -26.63
CA ASP A 289 3.75 16.87 -27.87
C ASP A 289 5.28 16.81 -27.81
N GLN A 290 5.88 17.18 -26.68
CA GLN A 290 7.31 17.04 -26.44
C GLN A 290 7.60 15.79 -25.59
N PRO A 291 7.98 14.66 -26.20
CA PRO A 291 8.40 13.50 -25.44
C PRO A 291 9.72 13.77 -24.70
N VAL A 292 9.99 12.98 -23.66
CA VAL A 292 11.31 12.94 -23.03
C VAL A 292 12.23 12.10 -23.93
N ASP A 293 13.03 12.77 -24.75
CA ASP A 293 13.99 12.12 -25.63
C ASP A 293 15.34 11.96 -24.94
N LEU A 294 15.70 10.70 -24.68
CA LEU A 294 16.94 10.27 -24.05
C LEU A 294 17.90 9.72 -25.09
N ALA A 295 19.14 10.20 -25.07
CA ALA A 295 20.24 9.64 -25.83
C ALA A 295 21.33 9.15 -24.87
N PHE A 296 21.65 7.86 -24.97
CA PHE A 296 22.71 7.22 -24.22
C PHE A 296 23.88 6.91 -25.15
N ALA A 297 25.08 7.16 -24.66
CA ALA A 297 26.31 6.69 -25.28
C ALA A 297 27.16 5.94 -24.25
N GLN A 298 27.93 4.95 -24.70
CA GLN A 298 28.79 4.13 -23.83
C GLN A 298 28.01 3.36 -22.74
N LEU A 299 26.80 2.90 -23.04
CA LEU A 299 26.07 1.99 -22.17
C LEU A 299 26.89 0.71 -21.93
N PRO A 300 27.06 0.29 -20.67
CA PRO A 300 27.75 -0.96 -20.38
C PRO A 300 26.94 -2.16 -20.90
N PRO A 301 27.59 -3.32 -21.14
CA PRO A 301 26.86 -4.56 -21.38
C PRO A 301 25.90 -4.86 -20.22
N PRO A 302 24.77 -5.54 -20.48
CA PRO A 302 23.77 -5.80 -19.47
C PRO A 302 24.37 -6.55 -18.28
N SER A 303 23.96 -6.17 -17.07
CA SER A 303 24.37 -6.89 -15.87
C SER A 303 23.92 -8.35 -16.01
N PRO A 304 24.78 -9.35 -15.76
CA PRO A 304 24.37 -10.74 -15.85
C PRO A 304 23.17 -10.94 -14.91
N ALA A 305 22.04 -11.36 -15.48
CA ALA A 305 20.93 -11.83 -14.68
C ALA A 305 21.49 -12.87 -13.69
N SER A 306 21.16 -12.75 -12.41
CA SER A 306 21.55 -13.78 -11.45
C SER A 306 20.80 -15.06 -11.80
N THR A 307 21.38 -15.87 -12.68
CA THR A 307 20.88 -17.19 -13.08
C THR A 307 21.11 -18.14 -11.92
N ALA A 308 20.20 -18.13 -10.94
CA ALA A 308 20.13 -19.21 -9.97
C ALA A 308 19.57 -20.45 -10.67
N GLY A 309 20.49 -21.32 -11.11
CA GLY A 309 20.22 -22.73 -11.40
C GLY A 309 19.70 -23.06 -12.80
N ALA A 310 20.55 -22.91 -13.82
CA ALA A 310 20.45 -23.78 -14.99
C ALA A 310 20.95 -25.17 -14.58
N VAL A 311 20.04 -26.12 -14.36
CA VAL A 311 20.39 -27.53 -14.21
C VAL A 311 20.29 -28.15 -15.60
N GLU A 312 21.44 -28.52 -16.16
CA GLU A 312 21.53 -29.50 -17.24
C GLU A 312 20.85 -30.79 -16.80
N GLY A 313 19.95 -31.33 -17.64
CA GLY A 313 19.27 -32.57 -17.31
C GLY A 313 18.33 -33.08 -18.40
N ALA A 314 18.93 -33.72 -19.40
CA ALA A 314 18.43 -34.87 -20.16
C ALA A 314 16.96 -34.93 -20.63
N ALA A 315 16.79 -35.04 -21.94
CA ALA A 315 15.55 -35.42 -22.62
C ALA A 315 14.97 -36.75 -22.09
N PRO A 316 13.64 -36.86 -21.85
CA PRO A 316 13.01 -38.12 -21.54
C PRO A 316 12.58 -38.85 -22.83
N THR A 317 13.18 -40.01 -23.06
CA THR A 317 12.70 -41.02 -24.01
C THR A 317 11.36 -41.58 -23.53
N ALA A 318 10.31 -41.46 -24.35
CA ALA A 318 9.00 -42.01 -24.07
C ALA A 318 8.96 -43.51 -24.42
N THR A 319 8.72 -44.34 -23.41
CA THR A 319 8.36 -45.77 -23.59
C THR A 319 6.85 -45.91 -23.43
N PRO A 320 6.11 -46.59 -24.34
CA PRO A 320 4.67 -46.76 -24.20
C PRO A 320 4.34 -47.83 -23.14
N GLY A 321 3.56 -47.45 -22.12
CA GLY A 321 3.01 -48.37 -21.12
C GLY A 321 1.67 -48.99 -21.57
N PRO A 322 1.32 -50.20 -21.11
CA PRO A 322 0.16 -50.96 -21.57
C PRO A 322 -1.19 -50.47 -20.98
N GLY A 323 -2.29 -50.83 -21.66
CA GLY A 323 -3.64 -50.30 -21.51
C GLY A 323 -4.36 -50.50 -20.17
N LEU A 324 -5.36 -49.64 -19.95
CA LEU A 324 -6.05 -49.31 -18.70
C LEU A 324 -7.21 -50.24 -18.30
N ASP A 325 -7.14 -51.54 -18.60
CA ASP A 325 -8.28 -52.46 -18.35
C ASP A 325 -8.07 -53.43 -17.18
N ALA A 326 -7.08 -53.21 -16.31
CA ALA A 326 -6.78 -54.12 -15.21
C ALA A 326 -6.33 -53.46 -13.90
N TRP A 327 -7.02 -52.41 -13.43
CA TRP A 327 -6.68 -51.81 -12.14
C TRP A 327 -7.67 -52.15 -11.00
N PRO A 328 -7.24 -52.85 -9.93
CA PRO A 328 -8.08 -53.07 -8.76
C PRO A 328 -8.43 -51.77 -7.99
N TRP A 329 -9.64 -51.76 -7.41
CA TRP A 329 -10.37 -50.65 -6.78
C TRP A 329 -9.65 -49.86 -5.66
N TRP A 330 -8.48 -50.28 -5.20
CA TRP A 330 -7.72 -49.62 -4.13
C TRP A 330 -6.80 -48.49 -4.63
N VAL A 331 -6.63 -48.33 -5.93
CA VAL A 331 -5.72 -47.33 -6.52
C VAL A 331 -6.18 -45.88 -6.48
N PRO A 332 -7.47 -45.52 -6.61
CA PRO A 332 -7.90 -44.16 -6.28
C PRO A 332 -7.64 -43.82 -4.80
N LEU A 333 -7.70 -44.80 -3.89
CA LEU A 333 -7.42 -44.59 -2.47
C LEU A 333 -5.92 -44.35 -2.20
N ALA A 334 -5.05 -45.09 -2.91
CA ALA A 334 -3.61 -44.90 -2.85
C ALA A 334 -3.17 -43.55 -3.45
N LEU A 335 -3.85 -43.08 -4.51
CA LEU A 335 -3.63 -41.76 -5.10
C LEU A 335 -4.02 -40.62 -4.15
N VAL A 336 -5.16 -40.73 -3.46
CA VAL A 336 -5.58 -39.73 -2.46
C VAL A 336 -4.61 -39.72 -1.28
N ALA A 337 -4.19 -40.89 -0.79
CA ALA A 337 -3.17 -40.97 0.27
C ALA A 337 -1.84 -40.33 -0.18
N MET A 338 -1.44 -40.53 -1.44
CA MET A 338 -0.23 -39.92 -2.00
C MET A 338 -0.36 -38.39 -2.13
N VAL A 339 -1.53 -37.87 -2.52
CA VAL A 339 -1.80 -36.42 -2.58
C VAL A 339 -1.82 -35.81 -1.18
N VAL A 340 -2.37 -36.50 -0.18
CA VAL A 340 -2.37 -36.03 1.21
C VAL A 340 -0.95 -36.05 1.79
N VAL A 341 -0.15 -37.07 1.49
CA VAL A 341 1.26 -37.14 1.90
C VAL A 341 2.10 -36.11 1.15
N ALA A 342 1.84 -35.85 -0.14
CA ALA A 342 2.51 -34.81 -0.91
C ALA A 342 2.12 -33.40 -0.44
N LEU A 343 0.86 -33.18 -0.05
CA LEU A 343 0.39 -31.91 0.51
C LEU A 343 0.91 -31.70 1.93
N ALA A 344 0.95 -32.75 2.76
CA ALA A 344 1.58 -32.70 4.06
C ALA A 344 3.09 -32.46 3.93
N ALA A 345 3.77 -33.12 3.00
CA ALA A 345 5.17 -32.87 2.68
C ALA A 345 5.38 -31.44 2.15
N TYR A 346 4.52 -30.93 1.27
CA TYR A 346 4.58 -29.54 0.76
C TYR A 346 4.37 -28.50 1.86
N LEU A 347 3.47 -28.76 2.81
CA LEU A 347 3.24 -27.89 3.95
C LEU A 347 4.35 -27.98 5.00
N TRP A 348 4.98 -29.16 5.16
CA TRP A 348 6.14 -29.36 6.04
C TRP A 348 7.46 -28.92 5.40
N GLN A 349 7.50 -28.86 4.06
CA GLN A 349 8.58 -28.31 3.23
C GLN A 349 8.36 -26.84 2.89
N ARG A 350 7.43 -26.12 3.53
CA ARG A 350 7.44 -24.65 3.46
C ARG A 350 8.86 -24.23 3.87
N PRO A 351 9.67 -23.72 2.92
CA PRO A 351 11.04 -23.39 3.24
C PRO A 351 10.99 -22.36 4.36
N ALA A 352 11.80 -22.56 5.40
CA ALA A 352 12.09 -21.46 6.30
C ALA A 352 12.46 -20.25 5.43
N PRO A 353 11.95 -19.04 5.73
CA PRO A 353 12.22 -17.86 4.92
C PRO A 353 13.70 -17.84 4.59
N THR A 354 14.02 -17.71 3.31
CA THR A 354 15.41 -17.79 2.87
C THR A 354 16.22 -16.76 3.67
N ALA A 355 17.50 -17.03 3.95
CA ALA A 355 18.35 -16.08 4.67
C ALA A 355 18.35 -14.67 4.02
N LEU A 356 18.04 -14.60 2.73
CA LEU A 356 17.83 -13.35 1.99
C LEU A 356 16.49 -12.66 2.33
N GLU A 357 15.38 -13.39 2.39
CA GLU A 357 14.06 -12.85 2.80
C GLU A 357 14.06 -12.41 4.26
N GLU A 358 14.69 -13.17 5.16
CA GLU A 358 14.86 -12.79 6.56
C GLU A 358 15.70 -11.50 6.68
N ARG A 359 16.79 -11.39 5.90
CA ARG A 359 17.58 -10.16 5.78
C ARG A 359 16.78 -8.98 5.22
N MET A 360 15.94 -9.18 4.20
CA MET A 360 15.08 -8.12 3.65
C MET A 360 14.00 -7.68 4.64
N ALA A 361 13.44 -8.61 5.42
CA ALA A 361 12.50 -8.30 6.49
C ALA A 361 13.17 -7.51 7.62
N LEU A 362 14.38 -7.91 8.03
CA LEU A 362 15.20 -7.18 9.02
C LEU A 362 15.58 -5.78 8.53
N ARG A 363 15.93 -5.61 7.23
CA ARG A 363 16.21 -4.30 6.62
C ARG A 363 14.98 -3.39 6.58
N ARG A 364 13.83 -3.91 6.14
CA ARG A 364 12.56 -3.15 6.17
C ARG A 364 12.19 -2.71 7.58
N ARG A 365 12.39 -3.58 8.58
CA ARG A 365 12.11 -3.25 9.99
C ARG A 365 13.10 -2.25 10.58
N ARG A 366 14.38 -2.32 10.18
CA ARG A 366 15.39 -1.28 10.48
C ARG A 366 14.96 0.07 9.94
N ASP A 367 14.57 0.14 8.67
CA ASP A 367 14.22 1.39 7.99
C ASP A 367 12.95 2.01 8.59
N ALA A 368 11.96 1.18 8.94
CA ALA A 368 10.78 1.62 9.68
C ALA A 368 11.14 2.19 11.08
N LEU A 369 12.08 1.58 11.80
CA LEU A 369 12.55 2.09 13.10
C LEU A 369 13.33 3.40 12.98
N ILE A 370 14.10 3.58 11.91
CA ILE A 370 14.83 4.84 11.63
C ILE A 370 13.84 5.97 11.37
N LEU A 371 12.82 5.74 10.54
CA LEU A 371 11.75 6.71 10.31
C LEU A 371 10.95 7.01 11.58
N HIS A 372 10.70 6.00 12.42
CA HIS A 372 10.03 6.18 13.71
C HIS A 372 10.87 7.00 14.72
N LEU A 373 12.20 6.84 14.70
CA LEU A 373 13.11 7.67 15.50
C LEU A 373 13.13 9.12 15.03
N ALA A 374 13.06 9.38 13.72
CA ALA A 374 12.94 10.72 13.16
C ALA A 374 11.62 11.40 13.58
N ASP A 375 10.47 10.71 13.45
CA ASP A 375 9.16 11.21 13.92
C ASP A 375 9.15 11.49 15.43
N LEU A 376 9.82 10.66 16.24
CA LEU A 376 9.93 10.89 17.69
C LEU A 376 10.77 12.13 18.03
N ASP A 377 11.83 12.40 17.28
CA ASP A 377 12.67 13.59 17.48
C ASP A 377 11.89 14.86 17.08
N ASP A 378 11.20 14.85 15.94
CA ASP A 378 10.35 15.97 15.47
C ASP A 378 9.23 16.31 16.47
N ARG A 379 8.59 15.29 17.05
CA ARG A 379 7.49 15.46 18.02
C ARG A 379 7.97 15.94 19.40
N PHE A 380 9.21 15.62 19.79
CA PHE A 380 9.81 16.16 20.99
C PHE A 380 10.18 17.64 20.81
N GLU A 381 10.73 18.00 19.64
CA GLU A 381 11.04 19.39 19.29
C GLU A 381 9.77 20.26 19.18
N ALA A 382 8.67 19.69 18.67
CA ALA A 382 7.35 20.33 18.65
C ALA A 382 6.67 20.42 20.05
N GLY A 383 7.26 19.82 21.09
CA GLY A 383 6.73 19.84 22.46
C GLY A 383 5.52 18.93 22.68
N GLU A 384 5.19 18.05 21.73
CA GLU A 384 4.02 17.17 21.77
C GLU A 384 4.18 15.97 22.71
N ILE A 385 5.43 15.62 23.05
CA ILE A 385 5.76 14.53 23.96
C ILE A 385 6.64 15.02 25.12
N GLY A 386 6.26 14.63 26.34
CA GLY A 386 7.02 14.98 27.54
C GLY A 386 8.40 14.31 27.59
N PRO A 387 9.41 14.91 28.27
CA PRO A 387 10.80 14.42 28.27
C PRO A 387 10.95 12.95 28.71
N THR A 388 10.17 12.52 29.72
CA THR A 388 10.19 11.15 30.24
C THR A 388 9.55 10.13 29.30
N ALA A 389 8.60 10.55 28.46
CA ALA A 389 7.99 9.69 27.44
C ALA A 389 8.92 9.57 26.22
N TYR A 390 9.48 10.69 25.77
CA TYR A 390 10.50 10.74 24.71
C TYR A 390 11.69 9.83 25.03
N GLN A 391 12.30 9.97 26.21
CA GLN A 391 13.46 9.14 26.56
C GLN A 391 13.15 7.65 26.63
N ARG A 392 11.95 7.26 27.12
CA ARG A 392 11.55 5.84 27.16
C ARG A 392 11.34 5.26 25.76
N GLN A 393 10.61 5.96 24.90
CA GLN A 393 10.31 5.51 23.54
C GLN A 393 11.58 5.47 22.67
N ARG A 394 12.42 6.51 22.76
CA ARG A 394 13.70 6.56 22.07
C ARG A 394 14.66 5.46 22.51
N GLN A 395 14.73 5.14 23.80
CA GLN A 395 15.55 4.03 24.28
C GLN A 395 15.02 2.67 23.82
N ALA A 396 13.69 2.47 23.77
CA ALA A 396 13.10 1.22 23.28
C ALA A 396 13.39 1.04 21.78
N ALA A 397 13.13 2.05 20.95
CA ALA A 397 13.40 2.03 19.51
C ALA A 397 14.90 1.82 19.23
N LYS A 398 15.78 2.48 19.99
CA LYS A 398 17.24 2.31 19.85
C LYS A 398 17.71 0.91 20.24
N ARG A 399 17.11 0.28 21.26
CA ARG A 399 17.44 -1.11 21.64
C ARG A 399 17.00 -2.10 20.57
N GLU A 400 15.81 -1.93 20.00
CA GLU A 400 15.32 -2.78 18.91
C GLU A 400 16.17 -2.59 17.64
N LEU A 401 16.55 -1.35 17.32
CA LEU A 401 17.44 -1.04 16.21
C LEU A 401 18.82 -1.69 16.39
N LEU A 402 19.39 -1.65 17.60
CA LEU A 402 20.67 -2.29 17.92
C LEU A 402 20.61 -3.83 17.84
N ASP A 403 19.50 -4.45 18.26
CA ASP A 403 19.29 -5.89 18.13
C ASP A 403 19.19 -6.30 16.65
N ILE A 404 18.44 -5.54 15.84
CA ILE A 404 18.33 -5.75 14.40
C ILE A 404 19.67 -5.54 13.69
N MET A 405 20.43 -4.50 14.04
CA MET A 405 21.78 -4.26 13.50
C MET A 405 22.76 -5.37 13.89
N ARG A 406 22.68 -5.89 15.13
CA ARG A 406 23.51 -7.01 15.58
C ARG A 406 23.18 -8.29 14.82
N ARG A 407 21.90 -8.58 14.57
CA ARG A 407 21.47 -9.75 13.76
C ARG A 407 21.87 -9.63 12.29
N LEU A 408 21.78 -8.44 11.72
CA LEU A 408 22.27 -8.13 10.37
C LEU A 408 23.80 -8.28 10.26
N GLY A 409 24.54 -7.90 11.31
CA GLY A 409 26.00 -8.03 11.39
C GLY A 409 26.49 -9.46 11.64
N SER A 410 25.87 -10.20 12.57
CA SER A 410 26.29 -11.57 12.93
C SER A 410 26.05 -12.59 11.82
N GLN A 411 25.08 -12.35 10.94
CA GLN A 411 24.87 -13.18 9.75
C GLN A 411 25.81 -12.83 8.58
N GLY A 412 26.68 -11.82 8.73
CA GLY A 412 27.69 -11.42 7.75
C GLY A 412 29.06 -12.10 7.93
N GLU A 413 29.34 -12.71 9.08
CA GLU A 413 30.69 -13.20 9.45
C GLU A 413 30.89 -14.73 9.32
N LEU A 414 29.91 -15.47 8.80
CA LEU A 414 30.06 -16.93 8.57
C LEU A 414 30.20 -17.25 7.07
N GLN A 415 31.32 -16.84 6.49
CA GLN A 415 32.05 -17.63 5.49
C GLN A 415 33.55 -17.26 5.55
N PRO A 416 34.39 -18.07 6.21
CA PRO A 416 35.83 -17.99 6.05
C PRO A 416 36.25 -18.66 4.74
N SER A 417 37.29 -18.07 4.16
CA SER A 417 38.18 -18.60 3.13
C SER A 417 38.40 -20.12 3.15
N THR A 418 38.13 -20.78 2.02
CA THR A 418 39.09 -21.67 1.32
C THR A 418 38.64 -21.91 -0.11
#